data_AF-A0A850EI97-F1
#
_entry.id   AF-A0A850EI97-F1
#
_cell.length_a   1.000
_cell.length_b   1.000
_cell.length_c   1.000
_cell.angle_alpha   90.00
_cell.angle_beta   90.00
_cell.angle_gamma   90.00
#
_symmetry.space_group_name_H-M   'P 1'
#
loop_
_entity.id
_entity.type
_entity.pdbx_description
1 polymer ?
#
loop_
_entity_poly.entity_id
_entity_poly.type
_entity_poly.pdbx_seq_one_letter_code
_entity_poly.pdbx_strand_id
1 'polypeptide(L)'
;MTNEKHCNHSFVISRRGLPGIRARLAEKAPVTVAFLGGSITEGAGASDADTSSWRALTGRYLQERFADQEFHFINAGVGGTTSTLGAHRLQEHVLRHGRIDLLFVEFSVNDGSDREESIRGMEGIVRQCRRVSPDTDICFLYTAAEKNLSGSHPFNIAVHEEVAAHYHLPSVNFAARVYEQTRAGRMEWTDLAPDGYHPNDDGHALYAGFLREYLDIALVVEGTVLNAEEERTISPLEVKNYEYGSLLDFRAGIHTEGFELRELSPEDPLMNWRFGTEHLYTDSLEAVYTFNVTGQSAGLLLLYGPDSGIFEYSVNGSSFTSVNLFDEWCPMAHRPILTMFPLQEQRGELQVKVRITGTKDEASKGTSLRIMKILSN
;
A
#
# COMPACT_ATOMS: atom_id res chain seq x y z
N MET A 1 13.96 22.46 -29.94
CA MET A 1 12.93 21.44 -30.21
C MET A 1 13.59 20.08 -30.07
N THR A 2 13.65 19.58 -28.84
CA THR A 2 14.15 18.24 -28.53
C THR A 2 13.10 17.23 -28.97
N ASN A 3 13.49 16.29 -29.83
CA ASN A 3 12.69 15.12 -30.19
C ASN A 3 12.50 14.25 -28.93
N GLU A 4 11.51 14.56 -28.11
CA GLU A 4 10.96 13.57 -27.20
C GLU A 4 10.30 12.49 -28.07
N LYS A 5 10.91 11.32 -28.14
CA LYS A 5 10.23 10.12 -28.65
C LYS A 5 8.96 9.95 -27.82
N HIS A 6 7.81 10.32 -28.37
CA HIS A 6 6.51 10.08 -27.75
C HIS A 6 6.34 8.56 -27.64
N CYS A 7 6.57 8.01 -26.45
CA CYS A 7 6.02 6.70 -26.13
C CYS A 7 4.54 6.95 -25.88
N ASN A 8 3.68 6.33 -26.68
CA ASN A 8 2.24 6.37 -26.44
C ASN A 8 1.97 5.33 -25.35
N HIS A 9 1.82 5.77 -24.10
CA HIS A 9 1.56 4.86 -22.99
C HIS A 9 0.17 4.30 -23.12
N SER A 10 0.07 2.97 -23.09
CA SER A 10 -1.23 2.33 -23.12
C SER A 10 -1.97 2.65 -21.82
N PHE A 11 -3.11 3.34 -21.94
CA PHE A 11 -4.05 3.59 -20.85
C PHE A 11 -4.46 2.29 -20.13
N VAL A 12 -4.59 1.18 -20.87
CA VAL A 12 -4.92 -0.15 -20.35
C VAL A 12 -3.97 -1.17 -20.94
N ILE A 13 -3.45 -2.07 -20.10
CA ILE A 13 -2.77 -3.29 -20.54
C ILE A 13 -3.51 -4.48 -19.93
N SER A 14 -4.30 -5.18 -20.75
CA SER A 14 -5.25 -6.18 -20.24
C SER A 14 -4.58 -7.47 -19.72
N ARG A 15 -3.42 -7.87 -20.25
CA ARG A 15 -2.73 -9.13 -19.94
C ARG A 15 -3.72 -10.31 -19.84
N ARG A 16 -3.76 -11.04 -18.72
CA ARG A 16 -4.71 -12.16 -18.50
C ARG A 16 -6.17 -11.74 -18.28
N GLY A 17 -6.44 -10.46 -18.06
CA GLY A 17 -7.74 -9.95 -17.67
C GLY A 17 -8.16 -10.33 -16.24
N LEU A 18 -9.47 -10.48 -16.03
CA LEU A 18 -10.08 -10.76 -14.72
C LEU A 18 -10.95 -12.03 -14.75
N PRO A 19 -10.37 -13.22 -14.99
CA PRO A 19 -11.14 -14.45 -15.17
C PRO A 19 -11.83 -14.93 -13.88
N GLY A 20 -11.25 -14.71 -12.71
CA GLY A 20 -11.78 -15.15 -11.42
C GLY A 20 -13.10 -14.46 -11.08
N ILE A 21 -13.13 -13.13 -11.05
CA ILE A 21 -14.37 -12.38 -10.78
C ILE A 21 -15.44 -12.63 -11.85
N ARG A 22 -15.05 -12.82 -13.12
CA ARG A 22 -16.00 -13.17 -14.19
C ARG A 22 -16.74 -14.47 -13.91
N ALA A 23 -16.03 -15.51 -13.45
CA ALA A 23 -16.65 -16.77 -13.06
C ALA A 23 -17.68 -16.56 -11.92
N ARG A 24 -17.32 -15.76 -10.92
CA ARG A 24 -18.20 -15.46 -9.77
C ARG A 24 -19.47 -14.72 -10.18
N LEU A 25 -19.34 -13.74 -11.07
CA LEU A 25 -20.47 -13.01 -11.64
C LEU A 25 -21.40 -13.91 -12.45
N ALA A 26 -20.85 -14.87 -13.21
CA ALA A 26 -21.62 -15.86 -13.96
C ALA A 26 -22.37 -16.83 -13.02
N GLU A 27 -21.76 -17.20 -11.90
CA GLU A 27 -22.33 -18.07 -10.86
C GLU A 27 -23.34 -17.36 -9.94
N LYS A 28 -23.48 -16.02 -10.05
CA LYS A 28 -24.28 -15.19 -9.12
C LYS A 28 -23.87 -15.35 -7.65
N ALA A 29 -22.60 -15.67 -7.41
CA ALA A 29 -22.06 -15.89 -6.06
C ALA A 29 -21.54 -14.57 -5.48
N PRO A 30 -21.67 -14.28 -4.17
CA PRO A 30 -21.21 -13.02 -3.58
C PRO A 30 -19.77 -12.67 -3.97
N VAL A 31 -19.55 -11.39 -4.29
CA VAL A 31 -18.27 -10.87 -4.81
C VAL A 31 -17.66 -9.88 -3.82
N THR A 32 -16.43 -10.13 -3.40
CA THR A 32 -15.66 -9.18 -2.58
C THR A 32 -14.60 -8.48 -3.40
N VAL A 33 -14.65 -7.14 -3.44
CA VAL A 33 -13.67 -6.28 -4.11
C VAL A 33 -12.90 -5.47 -3.08
N ALA A 34 -11.58 -5.58 -3.09
CA ALA A 34 -10.69 -4.86 -2.17
C ALA A 34 -9.84 -3.83 -2.92
N PHE A 35 -9.52 -2.75 -2.22
CA PHE A 35 -8.72 -1.63 -2.74
C PHE A 35 -7.57 -1.36 -1.79
N LEU A 36 -6.35 -1.74 -2.19
CA LEU A 36 -5.13 -1.61 -1.40
C LEU A 36 -4.25 -0.51 -1.99
N GLY A 37 -3.97 0.54 -1.22
CA GLY A 37 -3.12 1.63 -1.71
C GLY A 37 -2.83 2.72 -0.70
N GLY A 38 -2.40 3.87 -1.20
CA GLY A 38 -2.13 5.08 -0.42
C GLY A 38 -3.36 5.95 -0.11
N SER A 39 -3.13 7.26 0.06
CA SER A 39 -4.14 8.27 0.44
C SER A 39 -5.22 8.46 -0.62
N ILE A 40 -4.86 8.40 -1.90
CA ILE A 40 -5.82 8.52 -3.01
C ILE A 40 -6.78 7.32 -3.01
N THR A 41 -6.29 6.12 -2.68
CA THR A 41 -7.13 4.92 -2.52
C THR A 41 -8.00 5.00 -1.28
N GLU A 42 -7.48 5.57 -0.19
CA GLU A 42 -8.24 5.83 1.03
C GLU A 42 -9.43 6.77 0.76
N GLY A 43 -9.24 7.77 -0.11
CA GLY A 43 -10.26 8.73 -0.53
C GLY A 43 -9.87 10.19 -0.28
N ALA A 44 -8.61 10.48 0.01
CA ALA A 44 -8.14 11.85 0.24
C ALA A 44 -8.47 12.77 -0.94
N GLY A 45 -8.85 14.01 -0.61
CA GLY A 45 -9.30 15.03 -1.56
C GLY A 45 -10.80 14.97 -1.91
N ALA A 46 -11.44 13.80 -1.77
CA ALA A 46 -12.89 13.68 -1.92
C ALA A 46 -13.62 14.43 -0.79
N SER A 47 -14.78 15.02 -1.08
CA SER A 47 -15.65 15.62 -0.06
C SER A 47 -16.18 14.59 0.94
N ASP A 48 -16.36 13.35 0.47
CA ASP A 48 -16.67 12.18 1.30
C ASP A 48 -15.97 10.95 0.71
N ALA A 49 -15.01 10.42 1.46
CA ALA A 49 -14.19 9.27 1.05
C ALA A 49 -15.02 8.01 0.73
N ASP A 50 -16.21 7.85 1.31
CA ASP A 50 -17.05 6.67 1.14
C ASP A 50 -18.15 6.83 0.09
N THR A 51 -18.34 8.04 -0.45
CA THR A 51 -19.38 8.29 -1.47
C THR A 51 -18.88 8.97 -2.73
N SER A 52 -17.82 9.79 -2.67
CA SER A 52 -17.28 10.52 -3.83
C SER A 52 -15.87 10.11 -4.25
N SER A 53 -15.17 9.24 -3.52
CA SER A 53 -13.88 8.70 -3.96
C SER A 53 -14.01 7.79 -5.19
N TRP A 54 -12.95 7.68 -6.01
CA TRP A 54 -12.94 6.83 -7.20
C TRP A 54 -13.30 5.38 -6.87
N ARG A 55 -12.87 4.91 -5.69
CA ARG A 55 -13.20 3.60 -5.14
C ARG A 55 -14.70 3.46 -4.89
N ALA A 56 -15.29 4.41 -4.17
CA ALA A 56 -16.71 4.41 -3.84
C ALA A 56 -17.58 4.45 -5.11
N LEU A 57 -17.20 5.30 -6.06
CA LEU A 57 -17.85 5.42 -7.37
C LEU A 57 -17.72 4.13 -8.20
N THR A 58 -16.55 3.47 -8.16
CA THR A 58 -16.35 2.17 -8.81
C THR A 58 -17.23 1.08 -8.18
N GLY A 59 -17.33 1.07 -6.85
CA GLY A 59 -18.20 0.13 -6.14
C GLY A 59 -19.68 0.32 -6.50
N ARG A 60 -20.14 1.57 -6.54
CA ARG A 60 -21.50 1.91 -6.98
C ARG A 60 -21.76 1.45 -8.41
N TYR A 61 -20.83 1.71 -9.33
CA TYR A 61 -20.94 1.25 -10.71
C TYR A 61 -21.09 -0.28 -10.81
N LEU A 62 -20.31 -1.04 -10.04
CA LEU A 62 -20.40 -2.51 -10.04
C LEU A 62 -21.76 -2.99 -9.52
N GLN A 63 -22.27 -2.39 -8.44
CA GLN A 63 -23.60 -2.68 -7.90
C GLN A 63 -24.72 -2.34 -8.89
N GLU A 64 -24.65 -1.19 -9.55
CA GLU A 64 -25.65 -0.77 -10.55
C GLU A 64 -25.63 -1.67 -11.79
N ARG A 65 -24.44 -2.02 -12.29
CA ARG A 65 -24.27 -2.88 -13.47
C ARG A 65 -24.76 -4.29 -13.23
N PHE A 66 -24.54 -4.82 -12.03
CA PHE A 66 -24.92 -6.18 -11.66
C PHE A 66 -25.90 -6.15 -10.48
N ALA A 67 -27.08 -5.55 -10.69
CA ALA A 67 -28.06 -5.31 -9.63
C ALA A 67 -28.52 -6.57 -8.86
N ASP A 68 -28.47 -7.74 -9.50
CA ASP A 68 -28.83 -9.02 -8.88
C ASP A 68 -27.65 -9.74 -8.20
N GLN A 69 -26.52 -9.05 -8.02
CA GLN A 69 -25.28 -9.59 -7.46
C GLN A 69 -25.00 -8.95 -6.10
N GLU A 70 -24.71 -9.77 -5.08
CA GLU A 70 -24.22 -9.26 -3.80
C GLU A 70 -22.74 -8.86 -3.92
N PHE A 71 -22.42 -7.65 -3.45
CA PHE A 71 -21.07 -7.11 -3.40
C PHE A 71 -20.66 -6.68 -1.99
N HIS A 72 -19.41 -6.95 -1.65
CA HIS A 72 -18.73 -6.37 -0.50
C HIS A 72 -17.50 -5.59 -0.96
N PHE A 73 -17.31 -4.39 -0.41
CA PHE A 73 -16.18 -3.53 -0.76
C PHE A 73 -15.29 -3.29 0.45
N ILE A 74 -13.99 -3.51 0.29
CA ILE A 74 -12.99 -3.29 1.34
C ILE A 74 -12.13 -2.10 0.95
N ASN A 75 -12.27 -0.99 1.68
CA ASN A 75 -11.29 0.08 1.65
C ASN A 75 -10.09 -0.35 2.50
N ALA A 76 -8.96 -0.61 1.85
CA ALA A 76 -7.67 -0.82 2.48
C ALA A 76 -6.65 0.23 2.01
N GLY A 77 -7.06 1.46 1.68
CA GLY A 77 -6.13 2.59 1.50
C GLY A 77 -5.56 3.08 2.83
N VAL A 78 -4.29 3.48 2.89
CA VAL A 78 -3.68 4.14 4.07
C VAL A 78 -2.75 5.24 3.59
N GLY A 79 -3.06 6.50 3.90
CA GLY A 79 -2.30 7.66 3.45
C GLY A 79 -0.80 7.62 3.74
N GLY A 80 0.01 8.12 2.81
CA GLY A 80 1.46 8.24 3.02
C GLY A 80 2.21 6.91 3.21
N THR A 81 1.65 5.77 2.78
CA THR A 81 2.27 4.45 2.93
C THR A 81 2.66 3.83 1.58
N THR A 82 3.76 3.09 1.57
CA THR A 82 4.33 2.43 0.39
C THR A 82 3.81 1.00 0.22
N SER A 83 4.13 0.39 -0.93
CA SER A 83 3.89 -1.02 -1.21
C SER A 83 4.56 -1.96 -0.20
N THR A 84 5.66 -1.55 0.44
CA THR A 84 6.28 -2.25 1.58
C THR A 84 5.26 -2.45 2.71
N LEU A 85 4.62 -1.38 3.19
CA LEU A 85 3.60 -1.54 4.22
C LEU A 85 2.38 -2.28 3.66
N GLY A 86 2.02 -2.00 2.41
CA GLY A 86 0.95 -2.69 1.69
C GLY A 86 1.07 -4.21 1.77
N ALA A 87 2.27 -4.74 1.49
CA ALA A 87 2.57 -6.17 1.59
C ALA A 87 2.42 -6.68 3.02
N HIS A 88 2.95 -5.99 4.02
CA HIS A 88 2.89 -6.47 5.41
C HIS A 88 1.48 -6.37 6.01
N ARG A 89 0.67 -5.40 5.59
CA ARG A 89 -0.72 -5.23 6.09
C ARG A 89 -1.76 -5.95 5.24
N LEU A 90 -1.38 -6.62 4.15
CA LEU A 90 -2.32 -7.28 3.24
C LEU A 90 -3.19 -8.29 4.00
N GLN A 91 -2.57 -9.12 4.85
CA GLN A 91 -3.32 -10.09 5.64
C GLN A 91 -4.31 -9.41 6.59
N GLU A 92 -3.88 -8.40 7.35
CA GLU A 92 -4.71 -7.74 8.36
C GLU A 92 -5.78 -6.82 7.74
N HIS A 93 -5.52 -6.14 6.62
CA HIS A 93 -6.45 -5.14 6.09
C HIS A 93 -7.30 -5.65 4.93
N VAL A 94 -6.95 -6.80 4.34
CA VAL A 94 -7.66 -7.35 3.18
C VAL A 94 -8.02 -8.82 3.44
N LEU A 95 -7.05 -9.72 3.55
CA LEU A 95 -7.30 -11.16 3.48
C LEU A 95 -7.99 -11.74 4.73
N ARG A 96 -7.92 -11.05 5.89
CA ARG A 96 -8.68 -11.45 7.09
C ARG A 96 -10.19 -11.45 6.89
N HIS A 97 -10.67 -10.70 5.89
CA HIS A 97 -12.10 -10.55 5.61
C HIS A 97 -12.67 -11.72 4.78
N GLY A 98 -11.87 -12.74 4.50
CA GLY A 98 -12.29 -13.95 3.79
C GLY A 98 -11.88 -13.95 2.33
N ARG A 99 -12.72 -14.52 1.47
CA ARG A 99 -12.46 -14.61 0.03
C ARG A 99 -12.45 -13.21 -0.59
N ILE A 100 -11.42 -12.94 -1.38
CA ILE A 100 -11.30 -11.74 -2.21
C ILE A 100 -11.35 -12.18 -3.67
N ASP A 101 -12.29 -11.64 -4.43
CA ASP A 101 -12.45 -11.98 -5.85
C ASP A 101 -11.67 -11.01 -6.76
N LEU A 102 -11.56 -9.75 -6.35
CA LEU A 102 -10.78 -8.73 -7.05
C LEU A 102 -10.04 -7.81 -6.09
N LEU A 103 -8.74 -7.66 -6.29
CA LEU A 103 -7.88 -6.73 -5.56
C LEU A 103 -7.30 -5.68 -6.51
N PHE A 104 -7.67 -4.42 -6.30
CA PHE A 104 -6.98 -3.29 -6.91
C PHE A 104 -5.79 -2.88 -6.04
N VAL A 105 -4.63 -2.64 -6.67
CA VAL A 105 -3.39 -2.23 -5.99
C VAL A 105 -2.85 -0.94 -6.61
N GLU A 106 -2.60 0.08 -5.79
CA GLU A 106 -2.10 1.39 -6.23
C GLU A 106 -1.11 1.97 -5.22
N PHE A 107 0.17 2.04 -5.61
CA PHE A 107 1.23 2.65 -4.80
C PHE A 107 2.19 3.51 -5.63
N SER A 108 1.87 3.78 -6.90
CA SER A 108 2.79 4.39 -7.85
C SER A 108 3.17 5.82 -7.46
N VAL A 109 2.27 6.53 -6.79
CA VAL A 109 2.55 7.86 -6.26
C VAL A 109 3.22 7.83 -4.87
N ASN A 110 3.18 6.70 -4.17
CA ASN A 110 3.70 6.56 -2.81
C ASN A 110 5.09 5.92 -2.73
N ASP A 111 5.38 4.96 -3.60
CA ASP A 111 6.69 4.30 -3.61
C ASP A 111 7.82 5.30 -3.93
N GLY A 112 8.96 5.07 -3.29
CA GLY A 112 10.17 5.88 -3.43
C GLY A 112 10.93 5.59 -4.72
N SER A 113 12.18 6.05 -4.79
CA SER A 113 13.07 5.84 -5.95
C SER A 113 13.87 4.54 -5.88
N ASP A 114 13.72 3.74 -4.82
CA ASP A 114 14.34 2.42 -4.73
C ASP A 114 13.50 1.40 -5.52
N ARG A 115 14.06 0.98 -6.67
CA ARG A 115 13.44 -0.02 -7.55
C ARG A 115 13.26 -1.35 -6.83
N GLU A 116 14.29 -1.85 -6.16
CA GLU A 116 14.25 -3.18 -5.54
C GLU A 116 13.20 -3.20 -4.43
N GLU A 117 13.16 -2.18 -3.58
CA GLU A 117 12.18 -2.09 -2.49
C GLU A 117 10.73 -2.03 -3.02
N SER A 118 10.50 -1.26 -4.08
CA SER A 118 9.19 -1.21 -4.75
C SER A 118 8.80 -2.58 -5.33
N ILE A 119 9.75 -3.32 -5.92
CA ILE A 119 9.50 -4.69 -6.39
C ILE A 119 9.19 -5.60 -5.20
N ARG A 120 9.95 -5.56 -4.09
CA ARG A 120 9.69 -6.39 -2.90
C ARG A 120 8.27 -6.21 -2.38
N GLY A 121 7.80 -4.96 -2.31
CA GLY A 121 6.44 -4.60 -1.92
C GLY A 121 5.38 -5.12 -2.89
N MET A 122 5.46 -4.70 -4.15
CA MET A 122 4.44 -5.05 -5.15
C MET A 122 4.42 -6.56 -5.46
N GLU A 123 5.58 -7.20 -5.61
CA GLU A 123 5.68 -8.65 -5.79
C GLU A 123 5.23 -9.40 -4.54
N GLY A 124 5.57 -8.90 -3.34
CA GLY A 124 5.13 -9.48 -2.08
C GLY A 124 3.61 -9.58 -1.98
N ILE A 125 2.87 -8.54 -2.38
CA ILE A 125 1.40 -8.54 -2.43
C ILE A 125 0.89 -9.64 -3.38
N VAL A 126 1.44 -9.70 -4.59
CA VAL A 126 1.01 -10.67 -5.61
C VAL A 126 1.24 -12.10 -5.14
N ARG A 127 2.46 -12.39 -4.66
CA ARG A 127 2.86 -13.73 -4.24
C ARG A 127 2.11 -14.17 -2.98
N GLN A 128 1.84 -13.26 -2.04
CA GLN A 128 0.95 -13.54 -0.91
C GLN A 128 -0.43 -13.99 -1.40
N CYS A 129 -1.09 -13.23 -2.28
CA CYS A 129 -2.36 -13.63 -2.87
C CYS A 129 -2.26 -15.00 -3.56
N ARG A 130 -1.25 -15.25 -4.39
CA ARG A 130 -1.09 -16.57 -5.04
C ARG A 130 -0.93 -17.72 -4.06
N ARG A 131 -0.30 -17.47 -2.90
CA ARG A 131 -0.07 -18.47 -1.85
C ARG A 131 -1.32 -18.75 -1.01
N VAL A 132 -2.06 -17.72 -0.59
CA VAL A 132 -3.17 -17.89 0.39
C VAL A 132 -4.57 -17.58 -0.15
N SER A 133 -4.68 -16.88 -1.28
CA SER A 133 -5.93 -16.52 -1.95
C SER A 133 -5.77 -16.64 -3.48
N PRO A 134 -5.48 -17.85 -4.00
CA PRO A 134 -5.04 -18.06 -5.38
C PRO A 134 -6.07 -17.65 -6.45
N ASP A 135 -7.34 -17.60 -6.09
CA ASP A 135 -8.44 -17.23 -6.98
C ASP A 135 -8.66 -15.70 -7.09
N THR A 136 -7.92 -14.90 -6.32
CA THR A 136 -8.03 -13.44 -6.37
C THR A 136 -7.45 -12.91 -7.67
N ASP A 137 -8.29 -12.23 -8.46
CA ASP A 137 -7.79 -11.41 -9.56
C ASP A 137 -7.14 -10.14 -8.99
N ILE A 138 -6.01 -9.74 -9.57
CA ILE A 138 -5.27 -8.55 -9.15
C ILE A 138 -5.16 -7.60 -10.33
N CYS A 139 -5.45 -6.32 -10.11
CA CYS A 139 -5.29 -5.27 -11.11
C CYS A 139 -4.49 -4.11 -10.53
N PHE A 140 -3.40 -3.74 -11.21
CA PHE A 140 -2.60 -2.58 -10.81
C PHE A 140 -3.20 -1.30 -11.40
N LEU A 141 -3.27 -0.26 -10.57
CA LEU A 141 -3.72 1.07 -10.97
C LEU A 141 -2.57 2.05 -10.80
N TYR A 142 -2.56 3.09 -11.63
CA TYR A 142 -1.56 4.16 -11.55
C TYR A 142 -2.24 5.53 -11.54
N THR A 143 -2.33 6.13 -10.36
CA THR A 143 -2.93 7.46 -10.14
C THR A 143 -1.99 8.56 -10.65
N ALA A 144 -2.55 9.73 -10.97
CA ALA A 144 -1.78 10.87 -11.42
C ALA A 144 -1.22 11.68 -10.25
N ALA A 145 0.01 12.13 -10.40
CA ALA A 145 0.64 13.17 -9.62
C ALA A 145 1.66 13.88 -10.52
N GLU A 146 2.10 15.08 -10.15
CA GLU A 146 3.09 15.83 -10.96
C GLU A 146 4.30 14.97 -11.37
N LYS A 147 4.79 14.11 -10.46
CA LYS A 147 5.93 13.22 -10.71
C LYS A 147 5.71 12.14 -11.79
N ASN A 148 4.46 11.84 -12.18
CA ASN A 148 4.15 10.80 -13.16
C ASN A 148 3.26 11.26 -14.33
N LEU A 149 2.95 12.56 -14.41
CA LEU A 149 2.31 13.18 -15.58
C LEU A 149 3.35 13.49 -16.66
N SER A 150 3.75 12.46 -17.40
CA SER A 150 4.82 12.53 -18.40
C SER A 150 4.48 11.79 -19.69
N GLY A 151 5.09 12.22 -20.80
CA GLY A 151 5.09 11.50 -22.09
C GLY A 151 6.17 10.41 -22.17
N SER A 152 6.93 10.18 -21.08
CA SER A 152 7.89 9.10 -20.88
C SER A 152 7.41 8.14 -19.79
N HIS A 153 8.00 6.95 -19.65
CA HIS A 153 7.64 5.96 -18.63
C HIS A 153 8.05 6.46 -17.23
N PRO A 154 7.11 6.91 -16.38
CA PRO A 154 7.46 7.41 -15.06
C PRO A 154 8.04 6.28 -14.22
N PHE A 155 9.11 6.57 -13.47
CA PHE A 155 9.90 5.56 -12.78
C PHE A 155 9.06 4.56 -11.98
N ASN A 156 8.21 5.02 -11.06
CA ASN A 156 7.42 4.12 -10.21
C ASN A 156 6.42 3.27 -11.02
N ILE A 157 5.76 3.86 -12.01
CA ILE A 157 4.84 3.12 -12.90
C ILE A 157 5.61 2.06 -13.67
N ALA A 158 6.79 2.40 -14.21
CA ALA A 158 7.62 1.47 -14.95
C ALA A 158 8.04 0.28 -14.07
N VAL A 159 8.48 0.52 -12.83
CA VAL A 159 8.86 -0.53 -11.88
C VAL A 159 7.68 -1.42 -11.51
N HIS A 160 6.50 -0.85 -11.27
CA HIS A 160 5.30 -1.63 -10.97
C HIS A 160 4.84 -2.46 -12.18
N GLU A 161 5.03 -1.94 -13.39
CA GLU A 161 4.75 -2.63 -14.65
C GLU A 161 5.68 -3.82 -14.90
N GLU A 162 6.89 -3.83 -14.35
CA GLU A 162 7.77 -5.02 -14.37
C GLU A 162 7.11 -6.19 -13.63
N VAL A 163 6.58 -5.92 -12.44
CA VAL A 163 5.85 -6.91 -11.64
C VAL A 163 4.56 -7.32 -12.36
N ALA A 164 3.78 -6.37 -12.88
CA ALA A 164 2.55 -6.68 -13.61
C ALA A 164 2.82 -7.54 -14.86
N ALA A 165 3.87 -7.24 -15.61
CA ALA A 165 4.26 -8.02 -16.79
C ALA A 165 4.69 -9.43 -16.41
N HIS A 166 5.53 -9.57 -15.39
CA HIS A 166 6.05 -10.85 -14.93
C HIS A 166 4.97 -11.81 -14.43
N TYR A 167 3.95 -11.28 -13.73
CA TYR A 167 2.83 -12.07 -13.21
C TYR A 167 1.56 -12.00 -14.09
N HIS A 168 1.68 -11.45 -15.31
CA HIS A 168 0.59 -11.30 -16.27
C HIS A 168 -0.65 -10.57 -15.73
N LEU A 169 -0.49 -9.60 -14.83
CA LEU A 169 -1.59 -8.85 -14.20
C LEU A 169 -2.09 -7.72 -15.09
N PRO A 170 -3.40 -7.51 -15.25
CA PRO A 170 -3.90 -6.31 -15.89
C PRO A 170 -3.47 -5.04 -15.15
N SER A 171 -3.30 -3.95 -15.89
CA SER A 171 -3.08 -2.64 -15.31
C SER A 171 -3.81 -1.51 -16.04
N VAL A 172 -4.17 -0.47 -15.29
CA VAL A 172 -4.85 0.73 -15.79
C VAL A 172 -4.08 1.98 -15.34
N ASN A 173 -3.64 2.78 -16.31
CA ASN A 173 -2.81 3.94 -16.09
C ASN A 173 -3.63 5.24 -16.17
N PHE A 174 -4.18 5.68 -15.04
CA PHE A 174 -4.91 6.95 -14.97
C PHE A 174 -3.99 8.14 -15.28
N ALA A 175 -2.74 8.11 -14.83
CA ALA A 175 -1.75 9.16 -15.08
C ALA A 175 -1.51 9.41 -16.58
N ALA A 176 -1.36 8.35 -17.38
CA ALA A 176 -1.20 8.47 -18.83
C ALA A 176 -2.39 9.18 -19.47
N ARG A 177 -3.61 8.83 -19.07
CA ARG A 177 -4.81 9.44 -19.62
C ARG A 177 -5.00 10.87 -19.15
N VAL A 178 -4.72 11.20 -17.89
CA VAL A 178 -4.68 12.59 -17.42
C VAL A 178 -3.67 13.40 -18.23
N TYR A 179 -2.46 12.88 -18.42
CA TYR A 179 -1.42 13.54 -19.22
C TYR A 179 -1.87 13.84 -20.65
N GLU A 180 -2.49 12.87 -21.34
CA GLU A 180 -3.03 13.07 -22.69
C GLU A 180 -4.13 14.15 -22.74
N GLN A 181 -5.01 14.18 -21.73
CA GLN A 181 -6.09 15.18 -21.64
C GLN A 181 -5.54 16.58 -21.39
N THR A 182 -4.56 16.72 -20.49
CA THR A 182 -3.86 17.98 -20.22
C THR A 182 -3.07 18.45 -21.44
N ARG A 183 -2.34 17.56 -22.12
CA ARG A 183 -1.60 17.90 -23.36
C ARG A 183 -2.50 18.36 -24.49
N ALA A 184 -3.72 17.84 -24.56
CA ALA A 184 -4.71 18.25 -25.53
C ALA A 184 -5.46 19.54 -25.15
N GLY A 185 -5.14 20.16 -24.01
CA GLY A 185 -5.82 21.37 -23.53
C GLY A 185 -7.29 21.13 -23.14
N ARG A 186 -7.65 19.89 -22.79
CA ARG A 186 -9.03 19.53 -22.41
C ARG A 186 -9.30 19.66 -20.92
N MET A 187 -8.25 19.72 -20.10
CA MET A 187 -8.30 19.93 -18.65
C MET A 187 -6.96 20.46 -18.14
N GLU A 188 -6.95 21.01 -16.95
CA GLU A 188 -5.74 21.26 -16.16
C GLU A 188 -5.74 20.33 -14.94
N TRP A 189 -4.62 19.68 -14.65
CA TRP A 189 -4.57 18.71 -13.54
C TRP A 189 -4.79 19.40 -12.19
N THR A 190 -4.30 20.62 -12.01
CA THR A 190 -4.45 21.40 -10.78
C THR A 190 -5.89 21.77 -10.47
N ASP A 191 -6.77 21.83 -11.47
CA ASP A 191 -8.21 22.06 -11.25
C ASP A 191 -8.88 20.84 -10.60
N LEU A 192 -8.33 19.64 -10.85
CA LEU A 192 -8.82 18.38 -10.29
C LEU A 192 -8.06 17.94 -9.05
N ALA A 193 -6.78 18.30 -8.89
CA ALA A 193 -5.96 18.01 -7.73
C ALA A 193 -5.16 19.27 -7.34
N PRO A 194 -5.73 20.17 -6.52
CA PRO A 194 -5.12 21.47 -6.20
C PRO A 194 -3.74 21.38 -5.54
N ASP A 195 -3.45 20.29 -4.81
CA ASP A 195 -2.15 20.04 -4.21
C ASP A 195 -1.19 19.25 -5.12
N GLY A 196 -1.62 18.92 -6.34
CA GLY A 196 -0.88 18.14 -7.32
C GLY A 196 -0.92 16.62 -7.12
N TYR A 197 -1.52 16.13 -6.04
CA TYR A 197 -1.58 14.70 -5.67
C TYR A 197 -3.01 14.19 -5.46
N HIS A 198 -3.78 14.81 -4.56
CA HIS A 198 -5.06 14.29 -4.12
C HIS A 198 -6.20 14.88 -4.96
N PRO A 199 -6.91 14.05 -5.75
CA PRO A 199 -8.01 14.54 -6.55
C PRO A 199 -9.19 14.99 -5.67
N ASN A 200 -9.86 16.07 -6.08
CA ASN A 200 -11.18 16.46 -5.60
C ASN A 200 -12.26 15.52 -6.15
N ASP A 201 -13.54 15.81 -5.88
CA ASP A 201 -14.66 14.98 -6.34
C ASP A 201 -14.67 14.76 -7.86
N ASP A 202 -14.39 15.81 -8.65
CA ASP A 202 -14.34 15.70 -10.12
C ASP A 202 -13.15 14.86 -10.59
N GLY A 203 -11.99 14.98 -9.93
CA GLY A 203 -10.82 14.14 -10.19
C GLY A 203 -11.06 12.66 -9.84
N HIS A 204 -11.73 12.39 -8.71
CA HIS A 204 -12.12 11.04 -8.32
C HIS A 204 -13.15 10.45 -9.29
N ALA A 205 -14.12 11.26 -9.74
CA ALA A 205 -15.09 10.85 -10.75
C ALA A 205 -14.42 10.55 -12.10
N LEU A 206 -13.40 11.33 -12.48
CA LEU A 206 -12.60 11.07 -13.68
C LEU A 206 -11.91 9.71 -13.61
N TYR A 207 -11.24 9.39 -12.49
CA TYR A 207 -10.61 8.08 -12.27
C TYR A 207 -11.61 6.94 -12.28
N ALA A 208 -12.77 7.09 -11.63
CA ALA A 208 -13.83 6.09 -11.67
C ALA A 208 -14.35 5.87 -13.11
N GLY A 209 -14.48 6.93 -13.90
CA GLY A 209 -14.85 6.84 -15.31
C GLY A 209 -13.83 6.07 -16.15
N PHE A 210 -12.54 6.31 -15.93
CA PHE A 210 -11.46 5.56 -16.56
C PHE A 210 -11.50 4.07 -16.19
N LEU A 211 -11.63 3.77 -14.90
CA LEU A 211 -11.71 2.39 -14.44
C LEU A 211 -12.96 1.67 -14.95
N ARG A 212 -14.10 2.37 -15.02
CA ARG A 212 -15.34 1.86 -15.62
C ARG A 212 -15.12 1.40 -17.06
N GLU A 213 -14.47 2.21 -17.89
CA GLU A 213 -14.21 1.85 -19.30
C GLU A 213 -13.39 0.56 -19.43
N TYR A 214 -12.41 0.35 -18.54
CA TYR A 214 -11.68 -0.91 -18.48
C TYR A 214 -12.58 -2.08 -18.05
N LEU A 215 -13.36 -1.90 -16.97
CA LEU A 215 -14.23 -2.94 -16.42
C LEU A 215 -15.39 -3.32 -17.35
N ASP A 216 -15.88 -2.39 -18.16
CA ASP A 216 -16.87 -2.63 -19.22
C ASP A 216 -16.44 -3.77 -20.16
N ILE A 217 -15.14 -3.81 -20.47
CA ILE A 217 -14.54 -4.80 -21.36
C ILE A 217 -14.09 -6.03 -20.55
N ALA A 218 -13.34 -5.81 -19.47
CA ALA A 218 -12.65 -6.86 -18.73
C ALA A 218 -13.58 -7.85 -18.03
N LEU A 219 -14.83 -7.45 -17.74
CA LEU A 219 -15.83 -8.31 -17.09
C LEU A 219 -16.71 -9.09 -18.08
N VAL A 220 -16.59 -8.83 -19.39
CA VAL A 220 -17.42 -9.46 -20.42
C VAL A 220 -16.60 -10.31 -21.40
N VAL A 221 -15.40 -9.84 -21.77
CA VAL A 221 -14.54 -10.55 -22.73
C VAL A 221 -13.84 -11.73 -22.06
N GLU A 222 -13.79 -12.87 -22.75
CA GLU A 222 -12.99 -14.02 -22.32
C GLU A 222 -11.51 -13.67 -22.27
N GLY A 223 -10.98 -13.55 -21.05
CA GLY A 223 -9.54 -13.47 -20.80
C GLY A 223 -8.84 -14.81 -20.99
N THR A 224 -7.51 -14.80 -21.06
CA THR A 224 -6.71 -16.02 -21.08
C THR A 224 -6.68 -16.64 -19.69
N VAL A 225 -7.19 -17.87 -19.58
CA VAL A 225 -7.08 -18.68 -18.37
C VAL A 225 -5.70 -19.34 -18.40
N LEU A 226 -4.76 -18.84 -17.59
CA LEU A 226 -3.53 -19.58 -17.31
C LEU A 226 -3.86 -20.72 -16.34
N ASN A 227 -3.10 -21.81 -16.41
CA ASN A 227 -3.25 -22.88 -15.43
C ASN A 227 -2.83 -22.34 -14.05
N ALA A 228 -3.65 -22.57 -13.02
CA ALA A 228 -3.35 -22.18 -11.64
C ALA A 228 -2.01 -22.75 -11.14
N GLU A 229 -1.56 -23.90 -11.66
CA GLU A 229 -0.23 -24.44 -11.39
C GLU A 229 0.88 -23.59 -12.02
N GLU A 230 0.73 -23.16 -13.28
CA GLU A 230 1.73 -22.34 -13.98
C GLU A 230 1.96 -21.02 -13.22
N GLU A 231 0.89 -20.37 -12.77
CA GLU A 231 0.99 -19.11 -12.00
C GLU A 231 1.69 -19.27 -10.64
N ARG A 232 1.48 -20.40 -9.96
CA ARG A 232 2.14 -20.70 -8.69
C ARG A 232 3.61 -21.05 -8.86
N THR A 233 4.02 -21.45 -10.06
CA THR A 233 5.41 -21.83 -10.37
C THR A 233 6.26 -20.68 -10.91
N ILE A 234 5.71 -19.48 -11.08
CA ILE A 234 6.47 -18.30 -11.50
C ILE A 234 7.53 -17.97 -10.42
N SER A 235 8.81 -18.07 -10.81
CA SER A 235 9.94 -17.68 -9.98
C SER A 235 9.87 -16.19 -9.62
N PRO A 236 10.27 -15.77 -8.42
CA PRO A 236 10.25 -14.36 -8.05
C PRO A 236 11.22 -13.52 -8.90
N LEU A 237 10.84 -12.28 -9.18
CA LEU A 237 11.71 -11.22 -9.71
C LEU A 237 12.76 -10.82 -8.68
N GLU A 238 12.35 -10.70 -7.41
CA GLU A 238 13.22 -10.38 -6.29
C GLU A 238 13.14 -11.50 -5.26
N VAL A 239 14.27 -12.18 -5.04
CA VAL A 239 14.34 -13.33 -4.11
C VAL A 239 14.00 -12.92 -2.67
N LYS A 240 14.32 -11.68 -2.29
CA LYS A 240 14.06 -11.11 -0.96
C LYS A 240 12.75 -10.32 -0.89
N ASN A 241 11.75 -10.68 -1.70
CA ASN A 241 10.43 -10.03 -1.69
C ASN A 241 9.65 -10.27 -0.38
N TYR A 242 8.52 -9.57 -0.24
CA TYR A 242 7.66 -9.64 0.94
C TYR A 242 6.50 -10.66 0.82
N GLU A 243 6.70 -11.83 0.18
CA GLU A 243 5.65 -12.85 0.02
C GLU A 243 5.17 -13.50 1.34
N TYR A 244 5.89 -13.30 2.44
CA TYR A 244 5.50 -13.69 3.79
C TYR A 244 5.35 -12.48 4.73
N GLY A 245 5.29 -11.28 4.16
CA GLY A 245 5.07 -10.03 4.90
C GLY A 245 3.82 -10.10 5.77
N SER A 246 3.94 -9.78 7.05
CA SER A 246 2.81 -9.67 7.97
C SER A 246 3.02 -8.59 9.04
N LEU A 247 1.91 -8.01 9.50
CA LEU A 247 1.83 -7.23 10.73
C LEU A 247 1.47 -8.16 11.89
N LEU A 248 2.34 -8.20 12.89
CA LEU A 248 2.11 -8.90 14.15
C LEU A 248 1.81 -7.88 15.26
N ASP A 249 1.00 -8.29 16.23
CA ASP A 249 0.73 -7.51 17.43
C ASP A 249 2.02 -7.27 18.23
N PHE A 250 2.21 -6.07 18.79
CA PHE A 250 3.38 -5.77 19.64
C PHE A 250 3.45 -6.66 20.90
N ARG A 251 2.35 -7.30 21.29
CA ARG A 251 2.33 -8.29 22.38
C ARG A 251 3.04 -9.60 22.05
N ALA A 252 3.45 -9.81 20.81
CA ALA A 252 4.34 -10.92 20.46
C ALA A 252 5.78 -10.70 20.96
N GLY A 253 6.13 -9.46 21.34
CA GLY A 253 7.37 -9.15 22.04
C GLY A 253 7.23 -9.13 23.56
N ILE A 254 8.36 -8.97 24.24
CA ILE A 254 8.50 -8.75 25.68
C ILE A 254 9.18 -7.40 25.91
N HIS A 255 8.85 -6.73 27.01
CA HIS A 255 9.51 -5.49 27.39
C HIS A 255 9.92 -5.49 28.87
N THR A 256 10.90 -4.66 29.20
CA THR A 256 11.25 -4.35 30.60
C THR A 256 10.24 -3.38 31.22
N GLU A 257 10.43 -3.05 32.51
CA GLU A 257 9.74 -1.92 33.14
C GLU A 257 10.03 -0.61 32.37
N GLY A 258 9.05 0.29 32.34
CA GLY A 258 9.12 1.58 31.64
C GLY A 258 8.38 1.65 30.29
N PHE A 259 7.82 0.53 29.82
CA PHE A 259 6.81 0.56 28.75
C PHE A 259 5.41 0.46 29.35
N GLU A 260 4.47 1.14 28.72
CA GLU A 260 3.06 1.14 29.08
C GLU A 260 2.17 1.01 27.85
N LEU A 261 0.97 0.45 28.04
CA LEU A 261 -0.03 0.36 27.00
C LEU A 261 -0.80 1.69 26.92
N ARG A 262 -0.85 2.31 25.74
CA ARG A 262 -1.60 3.54 25.49
C ARG A 262 -2.41 3.46 24.20
N GLU A 263 -3.38 4.35 24.09
CA GLU A 263 -4.12 4.64 22.87
C GLU A 263 -4.17 6.16 22.70
N LEU A 264 -4.25 6.67 21.47
CA LEU A 264 -4.46 8.10 21.27
C LEU A 264 -5.88 8.49 21.68
N SER A 265 -6.00 9.65 22.32
CA SER A 265 -7.30 10.27 22.57
C SER A 265 -7.93 10.79 21.27
N PRO A 266 -9.26 10.93 21.19
CA PRO A 266 -9.92 11.55 20.04
C PRO A 266 -9.45 12.98 19.73
N GLU A 267 -8.91 13.67 20.73
CA GLU A 267 -8.37 15.03 20.61
C GLU A 267 -6.92 15.06 20.11
N ASP A 268 -6.20 13.94 20.17
CA ASP A 268 -4.84 13.85 19.63
C ASP A 268 -4.89 13.96 18.11
N PRO A 269 -4.08 14.85 17.51
CA PRO A 269 -4.04 14.95 16.06
C PRO A 269 -3.49 13.64 15.51
N LEU A 270 -4.28 12.99 14.65
CA LEU A 270 -3.94 11.77 13.91
C LEU A 270 -4.10 12.04 12.42
N MET A 271 -3.13 11.62 11.63
CA MET A 271 -3.20 11.66 10.17
C MET A 271 -3.00 10.28 9.57
N ASN A 272 -3.62 10.05 8.40
CA ASN A 272 -3.35 8.91 7.53
C ASN A 272 -3.49 7.53 8.21
N TRP A 273 -4.35 7.42 9.22
CA TRP A 273 -4.64 6.17 9.90
C TRP A 273 -6.08 6.17 10.41
N ARG A 274 -6.80 5.08 10.14
CA ARG A 274 -8.20 4.90 10.54
C ARG A 274 -8.45 3.62 11.34
N PHE A 275 -7.39 2.90 11.67
CA PHE A 275 -7.47 1.69 12.48
C PHE A 275 -7.15 2.03 13.94
N GLY A 276 -7.29 1.05 14.84
CA GLY A 276 -6.97 1.24 16.26
C GLY A 276 -5.57 1.83 16.46
N THR A 277 -5.44 2.68 17.47
CA THR A 277 -4.19 3.38 17.80
C THR A 277 -3.53 2.84 19.06
N GLU A 278 -4.00 1.70 19.57
CA GLU A 278 -3.36 1.02 20.69
C GLU A 278 -1.89 0.71 20.37
N HIS A 279 -1.00 1.07 21.28
CA HIS A 279 0.44 0.97 21.10
C HIS A 279 1.18 0.79 22.43
N LEU A 280 2.41 0.29 22.34
CA LEU A 280 3.35 0.28 23.44
C LEU A 280 4.10 1.63 23.46
N TYR A 281 4.00 2.38 24.55
CA TYR A 281 4.62 3.70 24.75
C TYR A 281 5.78 3.62 25.74
N THR A 282 6.85 4.36 25.47
CA THR A 282 7.88 4.67 26.48
C THR A 282 8.56 6.01 26.19
N ASP A 283 9.01 6.68 27.25
CA ASP A 283 9.97 7.78 27.26
C ASP A 283 11.16 7.50 28.21
N SER A 284 11.28 6.26 28.70
CA SER A 284 12.31 5.84 29.65
C SER A 284 13.55 5.25 28.97
N LEU A 285 14.73 5.72 29.36
CA LEU A 285 16.02 5.20 28.89
C LEU A 285 16.34 3.78 29.37
N GLU A 286 15.61 3.30 30.39
CA GLU A 286 15.77 1.95 30.95
C GLU A 286 14.89 0.92 30.22
N ALA A 287 13.94 1.39 29.40
CA ALA A 287 12.99 0.54 28.71
C ALA A 287 13.62 -0.13 27.47
N VAL A 288 13.48 -1.45 27.39
CA VAL A 288 13.92 -2.27 26.25
C VAL A 288 12.78 -3.17 25.82
N TYR A 289 12.44 -3.13 24.54
CA TYR A 289 11.49 -4.02 23.89
C TYR A 289 12.25 -5.06 23.06
N THR A 290 11.94 -6.34 23.23
CA THR A 290 12.57 -7.46 22.54
C THR A 290 11.51 -8.32 21.89
N PHE A 291 11.68 -8.68 20.63
CA PHE A 291 10.77 -9.60 19.95
C PHE A 291 11.53 -10.55 19.04
N ASN A 292 10.91 -11.69 18.75
CA ASN A 292 11.46 -12.68 17.83
C ASN A 292 10.51 -12.87 16.65
N VAL A 293 11.06 -12.99 15.44
CA VAL A 293 10.33 -13.39 14.24
C VAL A 293 11.11 -14.45 13.50
N THR A 294 10.41 -15.28 12.72
CA THR A 294 11.06 -16.22 11.80
C THR A 294 10.86 -15.74 10.38
N GLY A 295 11.94 -15.48 9.66
CA GLY A 295 11.86 -14.89 8.34
C GLY A 295 13.21 -14.39 7.81
N GLN A 296 13.15 -13.61 6.75
CA GLN A 296 14.25 -12.90 6.11
C GLN A 296 14.40 -11.45 6.59
N SER A 297 13.35 -10.84 7.14
CA SER A 297 13.44 -9.51 7.75
C SER A 297 12.46 -9.30 8.89
N ALA A 298 12.74 -8.25 9.66
CA ALA A 298 11.90 -7.74 10.72
C ALA A 298 11.78 -6.22 10.57
N GLY A 299 10.80 -5.62 11.23
CA GLY A 299 10.63 -4.17 11.28
C GLY A 299 9.64 -3.76 12.35
N LEU A 300 9.38 -2.46 12.45
CA LEU A 300 8.35 -1.90 13.33
C LEU A 300 7.44 -0.94 12.57
N LEU A 301 6.14 -1.00 12.89
CA LEU A 301 5.19 0.06 12.56
C LEU A 301 5.03 0.91 13.82
N LEU A 302 5.36 2.18 13.68
CA LEU A 302 5.47 3.12 14.78
C LEU A 302 4.44 4.22 14.62
N LEU A 303 3.98 4.79 15.73
CA LEU A 303 3.08 5.94 15.74
C LEU A 303 3.91 7.21 16.03
N TYR A 304 4.50 7.78 14.99
CA TYR A 304 5.36 8.95 15.10
C TYR A 304 4.55 10.23 15.10
N GLY A 305 4.88 11.17 15.97
CA GLY A 305 4.19 12.44 16.14
C GLY A 305 5.03 13.48 16.86
N PRO A 306 4.42 14.54 17.42
CA PRO A 306 5.12 15.76 17.81
C PRO A 306 6.21 15.59 18.87
N ASP A 307 6.15 14.51 19.67
CA ASP A 307 7.06 14.22 20.77
C ASP A 307 7.92 12.97 20.53
N SER A 308 7.94 12.43 19.31
CA SER A 308 8.67 11.20 19.00
C SER A 308 10.19 11.39 18.99
N GLY A 309 10.88 10.42 19.58
CA GLY A 309 12.33 10.40 19.72
C GLY A 309 13.06 9.59 18.66
N ILE A 310 14.37 9.57 18.82
CA ILE A 310 15.26 8.65 18.14
C ILE A 310 15.30 7.36 18.94
N PHE A 311 15.17 6.23 18.24
CA PHE A 311 15.36 4.91 18.84
C PHE A 311 16.54 4.22 18.16
N GLU A 312 16.99 3.12 18.75
CA GLU A 312 17.97 2.25 18.15
C GLU A 312 17.56 0.80 18.27
N TYR A 313 18.01 -0.02 17.33
CA TYR A 313 17.74 -1.45 17.31
C TYR A 313 19.00 -2.28 17.16
N SER A 314 18.96 -3.53 17.64
CA SER A 314 19.97 -4.56 17.44
C SER A 314 19.29 -5.81 16.91
N VAL A 315 19.84 -6.41 15.84
CA VAL A 315 19.36 -7.68 15.27
C VAL A 315 20.38 -8.75 15.59
N ASN A 316 19.95 -9.86 16.20
CA ASN A 316 20.79 -11.00 16.54
C ASN A 316 22.06 -10.63 17.36
N GLY A 317 21.94 -9.62 18.23
CA GLY A 317 23.03 -9.17 19.08
C GLY A 317 24.08 -8.31 18.37
N SER A 318 23.81 -7.81 17.17
CA SER A 318 24.64 -6.81 16.49
C SER A 318 24.78 -5.52 17.31
N SER A 319 25.72 -4.66 16.93
CA SER A 319 25.74 -3.28 17.45
C SER A 319 24.40 -2.59 17.19
N PHE A 320 24.00 -1.73 18.13
CA PHE A 320 22.80 -0.92 17.98
C PHE A 320 22.95 0.06 16.81
N THR A 321 21.90 0.16 16.00
CA THR A 321 21.79 1.10 14.88
C THR A 321 20.71 2.11 15.21
N SER A 322 21.08 3.39 15.22
CA SER A 322 20.17 4.51 15.49
C SER A 322 19.26 4.80 14.30
N VAL A 323 18.02 5.16 14.57
CA VAL A 323 16.97 5.44 13.58
C VAL A 323 16.23 6.71 13.99
N ASN A 324 16.27 7.71 13.10
CA ASN A 324 15.43 8.90 13.18
C ASN A 324 14.41 8.85 12.04
N LEU A 325 13.12 8.75 12.37
CA LEU A 325 12.02 8.77 11.40
C LEU A 325 11.20 10.07 11.49
N PHE A 326 11.63 11.03 12.30
CA PHE A 326 10.93 12.30 12.45
C PHE A 326 11.05 13.11 11.16
N ASP A 327 9.90 13.55 10.64
CA ASP A 327 9.80 14.29 9.38
C ASP A 327 8.93 15.55 9.53
N GLU A 328 8.70 16.27 8.43
CA GLU A 328 7.95 17.53 8.42
C GLU A 328 6.48 17.39 8.85
N TRP A 329 5.93 16.18 8.85
CA TRP A 329 4.54 15.91 9.23
C TRP A 329 4.38 15.62 10.72
N CYS A 330 5.43 15.07 11.35
CA CYS A 330 5.44 14.71 12.77
C CYS A 330 5.07 15.89 13.71
N PRO A 331 5.48 17.16 13.48
CA PRO A 331 5.06 18.28 14.33
C PRO A 331 3.55 18.54 14.38
N MET A 332 2.81 18.09 13.36
CA MET A 332 1.39 18.42 13.18
C MET A 332 0.46 17.32 13.72
N ALA A 333 0.81 16.05 13.53
CA ALA A 333 -0.02 14.93 13.97
C ALA A 333 0.80 13.66 14.16
N HIS A 334 0.21 12.71 14.89
CA HIS A 334 0.67 11.34 14.90
C HIS A 334 0.33 10.65 13.58
N ARG A 335 1.23 9.80 13.08
CA ARG A 335 1.06 9.06 11.84
C ARG A 335 1.80 7.71 11.89
N PRO A 336 1.31 6.70 11.16
CA PRO A 336 2.00 5.43 11.02
C PRO A 336 3.26 5.62 10.18
N ILE A 337 4.42 5.23 10.72
CA ILE A 337 5.68 5.16 9.98
C ILE A 337 6.28 3.78 10.17
N LEU A 338 6.59 3.11 9.06
CA LEU A 338 7.27 1.83 9.09
C LEU A 338 8.79 2.03 9.07
N THR A 339 9.50 1.09 9.66
CA THR A 339 10.93 0.94 9.46
C THR A 339 11.26 -0.54 9.32
N MET A 340 11.94 -0.89 8.23
CA MET A 340 12.47 -2.24 8.03
C MET A 340 13.90 -2.29 8.54
N PHE A 341 14.22 -3.35 9.28
CA PHE A 341 15.59 -3.67 9.64
C PHE A 341 16.27 -4.43 8.50
N PRO A 342 17.61 -4.49 8.47
CA PRO A 342 18.35 -5.06 7.35
C PRO A 342 17.90 -6.47 7.00
N LEU A 343 17.70 -6.71 5.70
CA LEU A 343 17.39 -8.02 5.16
C LEU A 343 18.53 -8.99 5.46
N GLN A 344 18.18 -10.20 5.89
CA GLN A 344 19.13 -11.28 6.11
C GLN A 344 19.35 -12.08 4.84
N GLU A 345 20.54 -12.66 4.69
CA GLU A 345 20.86 -13.52 3.53
C GLU A 345 20.01 -14.80 3.52
N GLN A 346 19.75 -15.36 4.69
CA GLN A 346 18.97 -16.58 4.85
C GLN A 346 17.76 -16.33 5.74
N ARG A 347 16.67 -17.05 5.45
CA ARG A 347 15.51 -17.11 6.33
C ARG A 347 15.89 -17.86 7.61
N GLY A 348 15.54 -17.31 8.76
CA GLY A 348 15.85 -17.89 10.06
C GLY A 348 15.18 -17.15 11.21
N GLU A 349 15.55 -17.49 12.43
CA GLU A 349 15.09 -16.76 13.62
C GLU A 349 15.85 -15.44 13.75
N LEU A 350 15.10 -14.35 13.95
CA LEU A 350 15.60 -13.00 14.17
C LEU A 350 15.15 -12.53 15.54
N GLN A 351 16.11 -12.29 16.44
CA GLN A 351 15.86 -11.59 17.69
C GLN A 351 16.17 -10.11 17.49
N VAL A 352 15.19 -9.25 17.74
CA VAL A 352 15.34 -7.80 17.67
C VAL A 352 15.20 -7.21 19.06
N LYS A 353 16.12 -6.31 19.42
CA LYS A 353 16.03 -5.46 20.61
C LYS A 353 15.89 -4.01 20.19
N VAL A 354 15.01 -3.26 20.84
CA VAL A 354 14.69 -1.86 20.55
C VAL A 354 14.67 -1.06 21.84
N ARG A 355 15.28 0.13 21.82
CA ARG A 355 15.25 1.08 22.94
C ARG A 355 15.37 2.51 22.43
N ILE A 356 14.92 3.48 23.22
CA ILE A 356 15.14 4.89 22.91
C ILE A 356 16.58 5.32 23.20
N THR A 357 17.07 6.33 22.51
CA THR A 357 18.41 6.89 22.74
C THR A 357 18.42 8.04 23.75
N GLY A 358 17.24 8.58 24.08
CA GLY A 358 17.10 9.84 24.82
C GLY A 358 17.45 11.08 24.00
N THR A 359 17.69 10.90 22.70
CA THR A 359 17.88 11.99 21.74
C THR A 359 16.65 12.11 20.83
N LYS A 360 16.53 13.25 20.17
CA LYS A 360 15.39 13.58 19.32
C LYS A 360 15.84 14.46 18.17
N ASP A 361 14.97 14.57 17.18
CA ASP A 361 15.06 15.63 16.18
C ASP A 361 14.95 17.01 16.84
N GLU A 362 15.54 18.04 16.23
CA GLU A 362 15.47 19.41 16.71
C GLU A 362 14.02 19.89 16.84
N ALA A 363 13.18 19.55 15.85
CA ALA A 363 11.77 19.95 15.79
C ALA A 363 10.84 19.12 16.70
N SER A 364 11.30 17.98 17.21
CA SER A 364 10.52 17.15 18.14
C SER A 364 10.40 17.80 19.52
N LYS A 365 9.28 17.58 20.21
CA LYS A 365 9.01 18.08 21.56
C LYS A 365 9.34 17.07 22.66
N GLY A 366 9.77 15.87 22.29
CA GLY A 366 10.02 14.77 23.24
C GLY A 366 10.94 13.70 22.66
N THR A 367 11.10 12.63 23.42
CA THR A 367 11.96 11.49 23.07
C THR A 367 11.20 10.16 23.10
N SER A 368 9.87 10.21 22.96
CA SER A 368 9.03 9.03 23.17
C SER A 368 9.07 8.07 21.98
N LEU A 369 8.79 6.79 22.25
CA LEU A 369 8.65 5.75 21.25
C LEU A 369 7.26 5.10 21.41
N ARG A 370 6.55 4.98 20.29
CA ARG A 370 5.23 4.34 20.21
C ARG A 370 5.26 3.19 19.20
N ILE A 371 5.20 1.95 19.67
CA ILE A 371 5.24 0.75 18.84
C ILE A 371 3.83 0.23 18.64
N MET A 372 3.34 0.24 17.39
CA MET A 372 2.00 -0.24 17.04
C MET A 372 1.99 -1.70 16.61
N LYS A 373 2.97 -2.12 15.80
CA LYS A 373 3.06 -3.48 15.26
C LYS A 373 4.51 -3.87 15.01
N ILE A 374 4.74 -5.17 14.96
CA ILE A 374 5.96 -5.75 14.43
C ILE A 374 5.72 -6.09 12.96
N LEU A 375 6.69 -5.79 12.08
CA LEU A 375 6.72 -6.31 10.72
C LEU A 375 7.59 -7.57 10.71
N SER A 376 7.12 -8.61 10.04
CA SER A 376 7.91 -9.81 9.75
C SER A 376 7.75 -10.21 8.29
N ASN A 377 8.79 -10.77 7.69
CA ASN A 377 8.75 -11.43 6.39
C ASN A 377 9.77 -12.55 6.34
#